data_AF-A0A925MVP2-F1
#
_entry.id   AF-A0A925MVP2-F1
#
_cell.length_a   1.000
_cell.length_b   1.000
_cell.length_c   1.000
_cell.angle_alpha   90.00
_cell.angle_beta   90.00
_cell.angle_gamma   90.00
#
_symmetry.space_group_name_H-M   'P 1'
#
loop_
_entity.id
_entity.type
_entity.pdbx_description
1 polymer ?
#
loop_
_entity_poly.entity_id
_entity_poly.type
_entity_poly.pdbx_seq_one_letter_code
_entity_poly.pdbx_strand_id
1 'polypeptide(L)' 'MSALLPVAEAQARLLALGEPVETETAPLVEAAGRWLAEDVRARRTQ' A
#
# COMPACT_ATOMS: atom_id res chain seq x y z
N MET A 1 26.27 11.25 -19.18
CA MET A 1 24.86 11.64 -19.43
C MET A 1 24.03 10.37 -19.32
N SER A 2 23.03 10.30 -18.44
CA SER A 2 22.12 9.15 -18.49
C SER A 2 21.19 9.33 -19.69
N ALA A 3 21.00 8.26 -20.46
CA ALA A 3 19.96 8.25 -21.48
C ALA A 3 18.59 8.43 -20.80
N LEU A 4 17.64 9.05 -21.51
CA LEU A 4 16.25 9.12 -21.05
C LEU A 4 15.66 7.71 -21.03
N LEU A 5 14.91 7.41 -19.97
CA LEU A 5 14.26 6.13 -19.78
C LEU A 5 12.79 6.21 -20.22
N PRO A 6 12.21 5.17 -20.86
CA PRO A 6 10.78 5.09 -21.03
C PRO A 6 10.05 5.19 -19.68
N VAL A 7 8.93 5.92 -19.63
CA VAL A 7 8.19 6.18 -18.39
C VAL A 7 7.78 4.89 -17.68
N ALA A 8 7.32 3.88 -18.43
CA ALA A 8 6.92 2.59 -17.86
C ALA A 8 8.08 1.89 -17.13
N GLU A 9 9.28 1.96 -17.69
CA GLU A 9 10.48 1.37 -17.09
C GLU A 9 10.94 2.18 -15.87
N ALA A 10 10.85 3.50 -15.92
CA ALA A 10 11.12 4.36 -14.76
C ALA A 10 10.17 4.07 -13.61
N GLN A 11 8.87 3.94 -13.90
CA GLN A 11 7.85 3.65 -12.90
C GLN A 11 8.05 2.27 -12.28
N ALA A 12 8.32 1.24 -13.09
CA ALA A 12 8.58 -0.10 -12.59
C ALA A 12 9.78 -0.13 -11.64
N ARG A 13 10.87 0.55 -12.00
CA ARG A 13 12.07 0.67 -11.15
C ARG A 13 11.76 1.40 -9.84
N LEU A 14 11.00 2.50 -9.89
CA LEU A 14 10.65 3.26 -8.71
C LEU A 14 9.77 2.45 -7.75
N LEU A 15 8.75 1.77 -8.28
CA LEU A 15 7.86 0.93 -7.47
C LEU A 15 8.61 -0.27 -6.87
N ALA A 16 9.56 -0.85 -7.60
CA ALA A 16 10.39 -1.96 -7.12
C ALA A 16 11.32 -1.59 -5.95
N LEU A 17 11.59 -0.30 -5.74
CA LEU A 17 12.34 0.19 -4.58
C LEU A 17 11.46 0.42 -3.35
N GLY A 18 10.14 0.41 -3.52
CA GLY A 18 9.20 0.60 -2.41
C GLY A 18 9.11 -0.67 -1.57
N GLU A 19 9.39 -0.55 -0.28
CA GLU A 19 9.10 -1.60 0.70
C GLU A 19 7.71 -1.37 1.31
N PRO A 20 6.97 -2.45 1.65
CA PRO A 20 5.75 -2.31 2.43
C PRO A 20 6.00 -1.57 3.74
N VAL A 21 5.09 -0.67 4.12
CA VAL A 21 5.15 -0.01 5.42
C VAL A 21 4.69 -0.95 6.53
N GLU A 22 5.19 -0.71 7.74
CA GLU A 22 4.78 -1.46 8.94
C GLU A 22 3.27 -1.35 9.20
N THR A 23 2.73 -2.39 9.83
CA THR A 23 1.31 -2.45 10.19
C THR A 23 1.06 -1.86 11.57
N GLU A 24 -0.09 -1.23 11.77
CA GLU A 24 -0.51 -0.72 13.08
C GLU A 24 -2.01 -0.88 13.30
N THR A 25 -2.42 -0.90 14.57
CA THR A 25 -3.84 -0.81 14.94
C THR A 25 -4.21 0.65 15.10
N ALA A 26 -5.22 1.10 14.37
CA ALA A 26 -5.71 2.48 14.42
C ALA A 26 -7.18 2.52 14.92
N PRO A 27 -7.60 3.63 15.57
CA PRO A 27 -9.01 3.90 15.82
C PRO A 27 -9.80 3.94 14.51
N LEU A 28 -11.05 3.46 14.51
CA LEU A 28 -11.87 3.36 13.30
C LEU A 28 -12.08 4.71 12.59
N VAL A 29 -12.17 5.79 13.36
CA VAL A 29 -12.34 7.15 12.83
C VAL A 29 -11.11 7.65 12.05
N GLU A 30 -9.94 7.07 12.27
CA GLU A 30 -8.68 7.40 11.58
C GLU A 30 -8.36 6.44 10.42
N ALA A 31 -9.15 5.37 10.26
CA ALA A 31 -8.88 4.33 9.27
C ALA A 31 -9.25 4.74 7.83
N ALA A 32 -10.07 5.79 7.64
CA ALA A 32 -10.49 6.25 6.32
C ALA A 32 -9.28 6.67 5.46
N GLY A 33 -9.16 6.11 4.25
CA GLY A 33 -8.05 6.36 3.33
C GLY A 33 -6.80 5.51 3.59
N ARG A 34 -6.80 4.63 4.60
CA ARG A 34 -5.76 3.64 4.84
C ARG A 34 -6.09 2.29 4.18
N TRP A 35 -5.09 1.42 4.10
CA TRP A 35 -5.24 0.04 3.62
C TRP A 35 -5.34 -0.93 4.80
N LEU A 36 -6.19 -1.95 4.67
CA LEU A 36 -6.24 -3.04 5.63
C LEU A 36 -5.00 -3.92 5.49
N ALA A 37 -4.38 -4.26 6.61
CA ALA A 37 -3.25 -5.18 6.67
C ALA A 37 -3.70 -6.65 6.53
N GLU A 38 -4.96 -6.96 6.85
CA GLU A 38 -5.53 -8.31 6.80
C GLU A 38 -7.05 -8.30 6.53
N ASP A 39 -7.59 -9.44 6.14
CA ASP A 39 -9.03 -9.63 5.95
C ASP A 39 -9.81 -9.42 7.25
N VAL A 40 -10.89 -8.62 7.19
CA VAL A 40 -11.80 -8.44 8.32
C VAL A 40 -13.06 -9.27 8.09
N ARG A 41 -13.35 -10.20 9.02
CA ARG A 41 -14.53 -11.09 8.95
C ARG A 41 -15.55 -10.74 10.01
N ALA A 42 -16.83 -10.78 9.62
CA ALA A 42 -17.92 -10.70 10.57
C ALA A 42 -17.84 -11.87 11.56
N ARG A 43 -17.87 -11.57 12.85
CA ARG A 43 -17.86 -12.57 13.93
C ARG A 43 -19.28 -13.00 14.34
N ARG A 44 -20.29 -12.37 13.76
CA ARG A 44 -21.71 -12.60 14.01
C ARG A 44 -22.46 -12.68 12.69
N THR A 45 -23.59 -13.37 12.72
CA THR A 45 -24.42 -13.66 11.55
C THR A 45 -25.81 -13.01 11.65
N GLN A 46 -26.00 -12.06 12.57
CA GLN A 46 -27.28 -11.42 12.87
C GLN A 46 -27.12 -9.91 12.97
#